data_AF-A0A6L7DCG9-F1
#
_entry.id   AF-A0A6L7DCG9-F1
#
_cell.length_a   1.000
_cell.length_b   1.000
_cell.length_c   1.000
_cell.angle_alpha   90.00
_cell.angle_beta   90.00
_cell.angle_gamma   90.00
#
_symmetry.space_group_name_H-M   'P 1'
#
loop_
_entity.id
_entity.type
_entity.pdbx_description
1 polymer ?
#
loop_
_entity_poly.entity_id
_entity_poly.type
_entity_poly.pdbx_seq_one_letter_code
_entity_poly.pdbx_strand_id
1 'polypeptide(L)'
;MKNKFKPQRFRILQHNSDIIISIEKSNLSIDIKELLSIINIHTKQDKQSLDEYNIFISFYGVILQGGIESNNDLLFGNLDSNNELLESKPIYYLQDSIDSKDSTQTLQVFLDSKVLTILNYSLLESSLNIKLESKSKEAKKILSKELDCHDFLQKSRNDEKVIESTAMLCPILEDNEIKCPHNGIVKLKSNKGKNFKSNNKSMILESDLLNSQIIGCQNTILGVPTPCNLVSVILPNARALKKYNDDYPIMQDLVSGNIFTDKGFPLIATPKPNTFKINSPKPTLDSKQNLDSIESSINLTKPQLEIITPFYALDEYYLTPSYYENRDINQSGFYNTFKQIDLDLNIDSNTTKSLNEIIESIYDIYDKKYFKHAIISIRIAYSIYEYILVMPKYIPKFIESKIDSKDLEYGYGDFIDLKRDYIRECDDKEINLNIQGKILLAPSNARVVRVVVK
;
A
#
# COMPACT_ATOMS: atom_id res chain seq x y z
N MET A 1 -2.39 16.30 -0.07
CA MET A 1 -1.54 15.09 0.07
C MET A 1 -2.04 14.31 1.28
N LYS A 2 -2.62 13.13 1.09
CA LYS A 2 -2.85 12.13 2.14
C LYS A 2 -1.69 11.12 2.04
N ASN A 3 -0.85 11.02 3.08
CA ASN A 3 0.07 9.89 3.26
C ASN A 3 -0.62 8.79 4.10
N LYS A 4 -0.57 7.54 3.63
CA LYS A 4 -1.10 6.30 4.26
C LYS A 4 0.08 5.48 4.85
N PHE A 5 -0.05 4.92 6.06
CA PHE A 5 0.92 3.97 6.65
C PHE A 5 0.33 2.53 6.75
N LYS A 6 1.18 1.51 6.49
CA LYS A 6 0.94 0.05 6.53
C LYS A 6 1.12 -0.56 7.96
N PRO A 7 0.55 -1.73 8.30
CA PRO A 7 0.68 -2.40 9.61
C PRO A 7 2.03 -3.17 9.77
N GLN A 8 2.72 -3.00 10.91
CA GLN A 8 4.01 -3.65 11.20
C GLN A 8 3.86 -5.11 11.67
N ARG A 9 4.75 -6.00 11.20
CA ARG A 9 4.71 -7.47 11.35
C ARG A 9 5.54 -8.04 12.51
N PHE A 10 6.25 -7.20 13.26
CA PHE A 10 7.15 -7.54 14.37
C PHE A 10 7.13 -6.41 15.42
N ARG A 11 7.57 -6.68 16.65
CA ARG A 11 7.67 -5.65 17.69
C ARG A 11 9.06 -5.05 17.70
N ILE A 12 9.16 -3.76 18.00
CA ILE A 12 10.44 -3.09 18.21
C ILE A 12 10.45 -2.63 19.66
N LEU A 13 11.50 -3.00 20.38
CA LEU A 13 11.77 -2.62 21.75
C LEU A 13 13.05 -1.80 21.75
N GLN A 14 13.07 -0.72 22.50
CA GLN A 14 14.27 0.10 22.66
C GLN A 14 14.68 0.09 24.12
N HIS A 15 15.95 -0.22 24.38
CA HIS A 15 16.54 -0.17 25.70
C HIS A 15 17.90 0.52 25.59
N ASN A 16 18.01 1.75 26.11
CA ASN A 16 19.16 2.63 25.90
C ASN A 16 19.44 2.87 24.41
N SER A 17 20.67 2.58 23.97
CA SER A 17 21.13 2.65 22.58
C SER A 17 20.69 1.47 21.72
N ASP A 18 20.14 0.42 22.35
CA ASP A 18 19.94 -0.87 21.71
C ASP A 18 18.49 -1.01 21.26
N ILE A 19 18.32 -1.59 20.08
CA ILE A 19 17.03 -1.81 19.44
C ILE A 19 16.85 -3.30 19.25
N ILE A 20 15.82 -3.86 19.87
CA ILE A 20 15.50 -5.27 19.77
C ILE A 20 14.24 -5.42 18.91
N ILE A 21 14.40 -6.05 17.74
CA ILE A 21 13.28 -6.48 16.91
C ILE A 21 12.82 -7.85 17.43
N SER A 22 11.71 -7.86 18.16
CA SER A 22 11.13 -9.07 18.72
C SER A 22 10.13 -9.71 17.75
N ILE A 23 10.37 -10.99 17.46
CA ILE A 23 9.62 -11.81 16.52
C ILE A 23 9.08 -13.03 17.26
N GLU A 24 7.77 -13.00 17.49
CA GLU A 24 7.02 -14.08 18.16
C GLU A 24 6.18 -14.90 17.17
N LYS A 25 6.47 -14.75 15.87
CA LYS A 25 5.75 -15.42 14.78
C LYS A 25 6.70 -16.25 13.92
N SER A 26 6.37 -17.53 13.74
CA SER A 26 7.04 -18.43 12.81
C SER A 26 6.67 -18.12 11.35
N ASN A 27 7.57 -18.44 10.42
CA ASN A 27 7.46 -18.20 8.98
C ASN A 27 7.26 -16.72 8.65
N LEU A 28 7.88 -15.84 9.42
CA LEU A 28 7.93 -14.41 9.13
C LEU A 28 9.13 -14.13 8.22
N SER A 29 8.96 -13.18 7.29
CA SER A 29 10.06 -12.62 6.51
C SER A 29 10.28 -11.16 6.88
N ILE A 30 11.53 -10.78 7.06
CA ILE A 30 11.99 -9.41 7.31
C ILE A 30 12.91 -9.00 6.17
N ASP A 31 12.67 -7.82 5.61
CA ASP A 31 13.56 -7.22 4.62
C ASP A 31 14.38 -6.09 5.27
N ILE A 32 15.71 -6.26 5.30
CA ILE A 32 16.64 -5.26 5.82
C ILE A 32 16.51 -3.91 5.10
N LYS A 33 16.22 -3.90 3.79
CA LYS A 33 16.03 -2.66 3.02
C LYS A 33 14.80 -1.88 3.47
N GLU A 34 13.77 -2.55 3.98
CA GLU A 34 12.57 -1.90 4.53
C GLU A 34 12.78 -1.45 5.99
N LEU A 35 13.69 -2.10 6.72
CA LEU A 35 13.89 -1.89 8.17
C LEU A 35 14.38 -0.48 8.54
N LEU A 36 15.25 0.14 7.73
CA LEU A 36 15.80 1.47 8.06
C LEU A 36 14.68 2.50 8.28
N SER A 37 13.74 2.56 7.35
CA SER A 37 12.59 3.47 7.44
C SER A 37 11.74 3.19 8.67
N ILE A 38 11.53 1.92 8.99
CA ILE A 38 10.75 1.45 10.13
C ILE A 38 11.41 1.83 11.45
N ILE A 39 12.74 1.67 11.56
CA ILE A 39 13.51 1.96 12.77
C ILE A 39 13.68 3.47 12.95
N ASN A 40 13.91 4.23 11.89
CA ASN A 40 13.93 5.70 11.91
C ASN A 40 12.59 6.25 12.46
N ILE A 41 11.46 5.74 11.97
CA ILE A 41 10.13 6.11 12.47
C ILE A 41 9.95 5.73 13.94
N HIS A 42 10.41 4.54 14.36
CA HIS A 42 10.24 4.06 15.73
C HIS A 42 11.09 4.82 16.74
N THR A 43 12.36 5.07 16.43
CA THR A 43 13.33 5.73 17.32
C THR A 43 13.28 7.25 17.24
N LYS A 44 12.56 7.80 16.25
CA LYS A 44 12.53 9.23 15.92
C LYS A 44 13.92 9.79 15.57
N GLN A 45 14.80 8.96 15.02
CA GLN A 45 16.11 9.35 14.50
C GLN A 45 16.09 9.27 12.97
N ASP A 46 16.97 10.01 12.30
CA ASP A 46 17.07 10.07 10.84
C ASP A 46 18.45 9.60 10.37
N LYS A 47 18.80 8.40 10.80
CA LYS A 47 20.06 7.76 10.44
C LYS A 47 20.00 7.29 8.99
N GLN A 48 21.15 7.37 8.34
CA GLN A 48 21.29 7.10 6.91
C GLN A 48 21.62 5.62 6.64
N SER A 49 22.14 4.90 7.64
CA SER A 49 22.33 3.44 7.62
C SER A 49 21.75 2.77 8.88
N LEU A 50 21.43 1.48 8.74
CA LEU A 50 21.09 0.62 9.87
C LEU A 50 22.28 0.43 10.82
N ASP A 51 23.51 0.52 10.31
CA ASP A 51 24.75 0.35 11.11
C ASP A 51 25.00 1.49 12.09
N GLU A 52 24.32 2.63 11.88
CA GLU A 52 24.32 3.71 12.86
C GLU A 52 23.50 3.34 14.11
N TYR A 53 22.68 2.29 14.05
CA TYR A 53 21.95 1.75 15.19
C TYR A 53 22.57 0.46 15.71
N ASN A 54 22.42 0.22 17.01
CA ASN A 54 22.74 -1.07 17.60
C ASN A 54 21.49 -1.96 17.59
N ILE A 55 21.28 -2.73 16.52
CA ILE A 55 20.05 -3.51 16.31
C ILE A 55 20.30 -4.98 16.54
N PHE A 56 19.41 -5.63 17.29
CA PHE A 56 19.39 -7.06 17.53
C PHE A 56 18.05 -7.64 17.12
N ILE A 57 18.04 -8.87 16.62
CA ILE A 57 16.82 -9.64 16.45
C ILE A 57 16.65 -10.59 17.63
N SER A 58 15.46 -10.59 18.24
CA SER A 58 15.01 -11.64 19.16
C SER A 58 13.98 -12.51 18.47
N PHE A 59 14.26 -13.80 18.28
CA PHE A 59 13.35 -14.77 17.71
C PHE A 59 12.84 -15.70 18.81
N TYR A 60 11.55 -15.64 19.12
CA TYR A 60 10.92 -16.37 20.23
C TYR A 60 11.68 -16.22 21.57
N GLY A 61 12.15 -15.00 21.87
CA GLY A 61 12.87 -14.69 23.10
C GLY A 61 14.37 -14.98 23.09
N VAL A 62 14.90 -15.59 22.01
CA VAL A 62 16.33 -15.85 21.84
C VAL A 62 16.94 -14.74 20.99
N ILE A 63 17.95 -14.04 21.52
CA ILE A 63 18.71 -13.04 20.76
C ILE A 63 19.61 -13.76 19.74
N LEU A 64 19.47 -13.39 18.48
CA LEU A 64 20.26 -13.91 17.39
C LEU A 64 21.61 -13.20 17.36
N GLN A 65 22.69 -13.95 17.58
CA GLN A 65 24.07 -13.44 17.58
C GLN A 65 24.89 -13.99 16.41
N GLY A 66 24.34 -14.94 15.66
CA GLY A 66 25.05 -15.69 14.63
C GLY A 66 25.78 -16.91 15.18
N GLY A 67 26.83 -17.36 14.48
CA GLY A 67 27.51 -18.61 14.78
C GLY A 67 28.64 -18.96 13.84
N ILE A 68 29.26 -20.12 14.07
CA ILE A 68 30.39 -20.63 13.29
C ILE A 68 29.87 -21.59 12.24
N GLU A 69 30.45 -21.56 11.04
CA GLU A 69 30.11 -22.50 9.98
C GLU A 69 30.41 -23.96 10.40
N SER A 70 29.42 -24.82 10.20
CA SER A 70 29.51 -26.26 10.40
C SER A 70 30.26 -26.93 9.25
N ASN A 71 30.40 -28.25 9.30
CA ASN A 71 30.96 -29.01 8.17
C ASN A 71 30.06 -29.00 6.92
N ASN A 72 28.79 -28.63 7.06
CA ASN A 72 27.89 -28.41 5.92
C ASN A 72 28.01 -26.95 5.50
N ASP A 73 28.46 -26.72 4.27
CA ASP A 73 28.66 -25.38 3.71
C ASP A 73 27.39 -24.53 3.87
N LEU A 74 27.57 -23.26 4.26
CA LEU A 74 26.52 -22.26 4.43
C LEU A 74 25.54 -22.50 5.60
N LEU A 75 25.80 -23.50 6.46
CA LEU A 75 25.10 -23.69 7.72
C LEU A 75 25.96 -23.25 8.90
N PHE A 76 25.41 -22.40 9.75
CA PHE A 76 26.10 -21.78 10.88
C PHE A 76 25.31 -21.97 12.17
N GLY A 77 26.00 -21.96 13.32
CA GLY A 77 25.34 -22.00 14.62
C GLY A 77 26.32 -22.19 15.75
N ASN A 78 25.80 -22.54 16.92
CA ASN A 78 26.63 -23.00 18.02
C ASN A 78 27.03 -24.45 17.78
N LEU A 79 28.33 -24.71 17.89
CA LEU A 79 28.88 -26.05 17.73
C LEU A 79 29.10 -26.72 19.09
N ASP A 80 28.90 -28.03 19.13
CA ASP A 80 29.30 -28.87 20.26
C ASP A 80 30.81 -29.22 20.18
N SER A 81 31.30 -30.04 21.11
CA SER A 81 32.69 -30.48 21.13
C SER A 81 33.12 -31.29 19.90
N ASN A 82 32.15 -31.79 19.11
CA ASN A 82 32.37 -32.58 17.90
C ASN A 82 32.23 -31.76 16.62
N ASN A 83 32.07 -30.43 16.72
CA ASN A 83 31.76 -29.52 15.62
C ASN A 83 30.39 -29.78 14.94
N GLU A 84 29.44 -30.38 15.65
CA GLU A 84 28.05 -30.54 15.19
C GLU A 84 27.17 -29.38 15.68
N LEU A 85 26.11 -29.06 14.93
CA LEU A 85 25.19 -27.97 15.27
C LEU A 85 24.31 -28.36 16.46
N LEU A 86 24.27 -27.49 17.48
CA LEU A 86 23.36 -27.65 18.61
C LEU A 86 21.93 -27.28 18.21
N GLU A 87 21.08 -28.29 17.97
CA GLU A 87 19.67 -28.10 17.55
C GLU A 87 18.81 -27.32 18.55
N SER A 88 19.20 -27.28 19.83
CA SER A 88 18.52 -26.48 20.87
C SER A 88 18.81 -24.97 20.80
N LYS A 89 19.65 -24.55 19.87
CA LYS A 89 20.04 -23.16 19.62
C LYS A 89 19.72 -22.75 18.18
N PRO A 90 19.71 -21.44 17.87
CA PRO A 90 19.47 -20.99 16.52
C PRO A 90 20.50 -21.54 15.52
N ILE A 91 20.01 -22.11 14.43
CA ILE A 91 20.79 -22.55 13.28
C ILE A 91 20.50 -21.59 12.12
N TYR A 92 21.55 -21.14 11.43
CA TYR A 92 21.45 -20.16 10.37
C TYR A 92 21.86 -20.80 9.05
N TYR A 93 21.04 -20.65 8.02
CA TYR A 93 21.32 -21.10 6.67
C TYR A 93 21.41 -19.90 5.73
N LEU A 94 22.58 -19.70 5.14
CA LEU A 94 22.82 -18.61 4.20
C LEU A 94 22.58 -19.09 2.78
N GLN A 95 21.56 -18.55 2.13
CA GLN A 95 21.25 -18.85 0.74
C GLN A 95 21.77 -17.72 -0.16
N ASP A 96 22.67 -18.07 -1.09
CA ASP A 96 23.08 -17.17 -2.19
C ASP A 96 21.94 -17.06 -3.20
N SER A 97 21.63 -15.84 -3.64
CA SER A 97 20.73 -15.67 -4.78
C SER A 97 21.52 -15.98 -6.05
N ILE A 98 21.26 -17.11 -6.68
CA ILE A 98 22.07 -17.62 -7.79
C ILE A 98 22.07 -16.67 -9.02
N ASP A 99 21.12 -15.74 -9.13
CA ASP A 99 20.84 -14.99 -10.37
C ASP A 99 20.73 -13.46 -10.27
N SER A 100 21.02 -12.84 -9.12
CA SER A 100 20.80 -11.38 -8.98
C SER A 100 22.11 -10.57 -9.05
N LYS A 101 22.10 -9.49 -9.86
CA LYS A 101 23.20 -8.53 -10.00
C LYS A 101 23.40 -7.66 -8.74
N ASP A 102 22.46 -7.72 -7.81
CA ASP A 102 22.56 -7.10 -6.49
C ASP A 102 22.98 -8.21 -5.53
N SER A 103 24.08 -8.07 -4.81
CA SER A 103 24.57 -9.08 -3.86
C SER A 103 23.64 -9.18 -2.63
N THR A 104 22.46 -9.77 -2.80
CA THR A 104 21.42 -9.86 -1.77
C THR A 104 21.23 -11.30 -1.35
N GLN A 105 21.62 -11.62 -0.12
CA GLN A 105 21.53 -12.96 0.42
C GLN A 105 20.26 -13.10 1.27
N THR A 106 19.76 -14.33 1.34
CA THR A 106 18.67 -14.69 2.26
C THR A 106 19.25 -15.51 3.39
N LEU A 107 19.08 -15.05 4.62
CA LEU A 107 19.45 -15.78 5.81
C LEU A 107 18.19 -16.40 6.43
N GLN A 108 18.12 -17.73 6.44
CA GLN A 108 17.08 -18.45 7.15
C GLN A 108 17.58 -18.83 8.54
N VAL A 109 16.76 -18.61 9.57
CA VAL A 109 17.07 -18.93 10.97
C VAL A 109 16.08 -19.96 11.46
N PHE A 110 16.59 -21.11 11.85
CA PHE A 110 15.84 -22.23 12.40
C PHE A 110 16.03 -22.24 13.92
N LEU A 111 14.92 -22.29 14.66
CA LEU A 111 14.92 -22.44 16.12
C LEU A 111 13.77 -23.39 16.49
N ASP A 112 14.11 -24.59 16.95
CA ASP A 112 13.19 -25.73 17.04
C ASP A 112 12.46 -25.97 15.69
N SER A 113 11.13 -26.04 15.70
CA SER A 113 10.25 -26.14 14.52
C SER A 113 9.88 -24.79 13.89
N LYS A 114 10.58 -23.70 14.24
CA LYS A 114 10.23 -22.33 13.84
C LYS A 114 11.26 -21.76 12.88
N VAL A 115 10.78 -21.02 11.87
CA VAL A 115 11.64 -20.44 10.84
C VAL A 115 11.44 -18.93 10.77
N LEU A 116 12.55 -18.20 10.66
CA LEU A 116 12.59 -16.78 10.34
C LEU A 116 13.41 -16.59 9.07
N THR A 117 12.89 -15.79 8.13
CA THR A 117 13.62 -15.44 6.90
C THR A 117 14.04 -13.97 6.97
N ILE A 118 15.34 -13.70 6.80
CA ILE A 118 15.91 -12.36 6.72
C ILE A 118 16.40 -12.16 5.28
N LEU A 119 15.80 -11.21 4.57
CA LEU A 119 16.13 -10.84 3.20
C LEU A 119 17.14 -9.71 3.20
N ASN A 120 18.04 -9.72 2.21
CA ASN A 120 19.11 -8.74 2.04
C ASN A 120 20.10 -8.71 3.22
N TYR A 121 20.41 -9.87 3.80
CA TYR A 121 21.43 -10.00 4.83
C TYR A 121 22.83 -9.93 4.21
N SER A 122 23.70 -9.04 4.69
CA SER A 122 25.10 -8.98 4.23
C SER A 122 26.02 -9.73 5.17
N LEU A 123 26.82 -10.64 4.60
CA LEU A 123 27.89 -11.32 5.32
C LEU A 123 29.04 -10.34 5.64
N LEU A 124 29.32 -9.38 4.76
CA LEU A 124 30.34 -8.35 4.94
C LEU A 124 30.04 -7.42 6.13
N GLU A 125 28.80 -6.94 6.22
CA GLU A 125 28.38 -5.97 7.25
C GLU A 125 27.92 -6.64 8.56
N SER A 126 27.76 -7.98 8.58
CA SER A 126 27.18 -8.71 9.72
C SER A 126 25.84 -8.11 10.15
N SER A 127 24.93 -7.94 9.17
CA SER A 127 23.72 -7.12 9.31
C SER A 127 22.90 -7.50 10.56
N LEU A 128 22.38 -6.49 11.26
CA LEU A 128 21.56 -6.65 12.47
C LEU A 128 22.28 -7.38 13.61
N ASN A 129 23.61 -7.23 13.69
CA ASN A 129 24.48 -7.84 14.70
C ASN A 129 24.46 -9.39 14.73
N ILE A 130 24.04 -10.02 13.64
CA ILE A 130 24.14 -11.46 13.47
C ILE A 130 25.48 -11.71 12.78
N LYS A 131 26.44 -12.33 13.48
CA LYS A 131 27.79 -12.55 12.96
C LYS A 131 28.00 -14.00 12.56
N LEU A 132 28.26 -14.23 11.27
CA LEU A 132 28.51 -15.58 10.73
C LEU A 132 30.00 -15.76 10.42
N GLU A 133 30.64 -16.70 11.09
CA GLU A 133 32.07 -16.98 10.90
C GLU A 133 32.27 -18.08 9.86
N SER A 134 32.68 -17.68 8.65
CA SER A 134 32.84 -18.55 7.49
C SER A 134 34.19 -19.26 7.42
N LYS A 135 34.17 -20.55 7.06
CA LYS A 135 35.35 -21.41 6.84
C LYS A 135 35.39 -22.02 5.44
N SER A 136 34.24 -22.26 4.81
CA SER A 136 34.08 -22.91 3.50
C SER A 136 34.55 -22.05 2.34
N LYS A 137 34.78 -22.68 1.18
CA LYS A 137 35.11 -21.94 -0.06
C LYS A 137 33.87 -21.21 -0.57
N GLU A 138 32.69 -21.75 -0.33
CA GLU A 138 31.38 -21.28 -0.78
C GLU A 138 31.02 -19.98 -0.09
N ALA A 139 31.11 -19.91 1.24
CA ALA A 139 30.88 -18.69 1.99
C ALA A 139 31.91 -17.59 1.64
N LYS A 140 33.18 -17.97 1.40
CA LYS A 140 34.21 -17.04 0.92
C LYS A 140 33.91 -16.46 -0.47
N LYS A 141 33.32 -17.25 -1.38
CA LYS A 141 32.86 -16.75 -2.69
C LYS A 141 31.72 -15.74 -2.56
N ILE A 142 30.78 -15.97 -1.63
CA ILE A 142 29.69 -15.02 -1.36
C ILE A 142 30.27 -13.71 -0.82
N LEU A 143 31.17 -13.80 0.17
CA LEU A 143 31.85 -12.63 0.73
C LEU A 143 32.67 -11.86 -0.32
N SER A 144 33.40 -12.55 -1.19
CA SER A 144 34.18 -11.88 -2.25
C SER A 144 33.28 -11.15 -3.25
N LYS A 145 32.14 -11.74 -3.63
CA LYS A 145 31.15 -11.07 -4.49
C LYS A 145 30.58 -9.81 -3.82
N GLU A 146 30.28 -9.87 -2.52
CA GLU A 146 29.83 -8.69 -1.75
C GLU A 146 30.92 -7.61 -1.71
N LEU A 147 32.17 -7.98 -1.45
CA LEU A 147 33.31 -7.06 -1.44
C LEU A 147 33.53 -6.39 -2.81
N ASP A 148 33.48 -7.16 -3.91
CA ASP A 148 33.61 -6.61 -5.26
C ASP A 148 32.48 -5.61 -5.58
N CYS A 149 31.26 -5.91 -5.16
CA CYS A 149 30.10 -5.03 -5.28
C CYS A 149 30.26 -3.76 -4.43
N HIS A 150 30.69 -3.91 -3.17
CA HIS A 150 30.89 -2.81 -2.24
C HIS A 150 32.06 -1.89 -2.66
N ASP A 151 33.18 -2.45 -3.13
CA ASP A 151 34.31 -1.69 -3.68
C ASP A 151 33.93 -0.94 -4.95
N PHE A 152 33.11 -1.55 -5.81
CA PHE A 152 32.53 -0.86 -6.97
C PHE A 152 31.63 0.31 -6.53
N LEU A 153 30.84 0.15 -5.47
CA LEU A 153 29.98 1.18 -4.88
C LEU A 153 30.75 2.27 -4.09
N GLN A 154 31.91 1.96 -3.51
CA GLN A 154 32.74 2.94 -2.80
C GLN A 154 33.67 3.72 -3.72
N LYS A 155 34.26 3.08 -4.74
CA LYS A 155 35.00 3.77 -5.80
C LYS A 155 34.10 4.75 -6.55
N SER A 156 32.80 4.45 -6.64
CA SER A 156 31.81 5.36 -7.19
C SER A 156 31.36 6.50 -6.25
N ARG A 157 31.74 6.50 -4.96
CA ARG A 157 31.39 7.56 -4.00
C ARG A 157 32.48 8.62 -3.80
N ASN A 158 33.75 8.28 -4.03
CA ASN A 158 34.89 9.18 -3.76
C ASN A 158 35.30 10.06 -4.96
N ASP A 159 34.77 9.80 -6.15
CA ASP A 159 34.92 10.71 -7.29
C ASP A 159 33.68 11.61 -7.37
N GLU A 160 33.84 12.92 -7.17
CA GLU A 160 32.80 13.97 -7.36
C GLU A 160 32.29 14.09 -8.82
N LYS A 161 32.51 13.07 -9.67
CA LYS A 161 31.89 12.93 -10.98
C LYS A 161 30.61 12.13 -10.85
N VAL A 162 29.48 12.80 -11.06
CA VAL A 162 28.17 12.28 -11.52
C VAL A 162 28.24 10.80 -11.92
N ILE A 163 27.81 9.89 -11.03
CA ILE A 163 27.63 8.48 -11.41
C ILE A 163 26.16 8.22 -11.71
N GLU A 164 25.97 8.15 -13.01
CA GLU A 164 24.84 7.65 -13.75
C GLU A 164 24.33 6.29 -13.23
N SER A 165 23.00 6.17 -13.09
CA SER A 165 22.32 4.89 -12.95
C SER A 165 22.78 3.92 -14.06
N THR A 166 23.28 2.73 -13.69
CA THR A 166 23.73 1.70 -14.65
C THR A 166 22.56 0.92 -15.27
N ALA A 167 21.34 1.07 -14.75
CA ALA A 167 20.12 0.50 -15.32
C ALA A 167 19.65 1.37 -16.49
N MET A 168 20.05 0.97 -17.70
CA MET A 168 19.57 1.56 -18.94
C MET A 168 18.18 1.02 -19.25
N LEU A 169 17.15 1.85 -19.08
CA LEU A 169 15.78 1.51 -19.44
C LEU A 169 15.44 2.04 -20.84
N CYS A 170 14.44 1.42 -21.45
CA CYS A 170 13.92 1.84 -22.75
C CYS A 170 12.84 2.92 -22.53
N PRO A 171 12.93 4.10 -23.18
CA PRO A 171 11.88 5.09 -23.17
C PRO A 171 10.70 4.65 -24.03
N ILE A 172 9.53 5.26 -23.79
CA ILE A 172 8.33 5.09 -24.62
C ILE A 172 8.53 5.80 -25.96
N LEU A 173 8.16 5.13 -27.05
CA LEU A 173 8.09 5.65 -28.41
C LEU A 173 6.64 5.71 -28.91
N GLU A 174 6.40 6.39 -30.02
CA GLU A 174 5.06 6.54 -30.63
C GLU A 174 4.35 5.22 -30.99
N ASP A 175 5.06 4.08 -31.09
CA ASP A 175 4.51 2.76 -31.38
C ASP A 175 4.41 1.83 -30.17
N ASN A 176 4.72 2.32 -28.97
CA ASN A 176 4.42 1.61 -27.74
C ASN A 176 2.91 1.55 -27.50
N GLU A 177 2.47 0.48 -26.84
CA GLU A 177 1.10 0.32 -26.42
C GLU A 177 1.01 0.62 -24.92
N ILE A 178 0.24 1.64 -24.55
CA ILE A 178 -0.09 1.95 -23.17
C ILE A 178 -1.59 1.84 -23.00
N LYS A 179 -2.02 1.08 -22.00
CA LYS A 179 -3.42 0.79 -21.72
C LYS A 179 -3.80 1.16 -20.30
N CYS A 180 -5.04 1.59 -20.10
CA CYS A 180 -5.66 1.53 -18.78
C CYS A 180 -6.18 0.12 -18.50
N PRO A 181 -6.53 -0.22 -17.24
CA PRO A 181 -7.03 -1.55 -16.88
C PRO A 181 -8.35 -1.92 -17.57
N HIS A 182 -9.03 -0.94 -18.17
CA HIS A 182 -10.29 -1.10 -18.90
C HIS A 182 -10.09 -1.11 -20.42
N ASN A 183 -8.92 -1.54 -20.89
CA ASN A 183 -8.54 -1.67 -22.31
C ASN A 183 -8.51 -0.38 -23.14
N GLY A 184 -8.61 0.80 -22.50
CA GLY A 184 -8.44 2.08 -23.19
C GLY A 184 -6.98 2.31 -23.56
N ILE A 185 -6.71 2.70 -24.81
CA ILE A 185 -5.37 2.86 -25.36
C ILE A 185 -4.99 4.34 -25.39
N VAL A 186 -3.80 4.67 -24.88
CA VAL A 186 -3.25 6.03 -24.96
C VAL A 186 -2.78 6.30 -26.39
N LYS A 187 -3.20 7.43 -26.96
CA LYS A 187 -2.67 7.95 -28.22
C LYS A 187 -1.33 8.62 -27.96
N LEU A 188 -0.26 7.94 -28.35
CA LEU A 188 1.08 8.49 -28.28
C LEU A 188 1.38 9.34 -29.51
N LYS A 189 1.79 10.58 -29.27
CA LYS A 189 2.24 11.49 -30.31
C LYS A 189 3.35 12.37 -29.76
N SER A 190 4.54 12.25 -30.33
CA SER A 190 5.68 13.05 -29.92
C SER A 190 5.56 14.46 -30.47
N ASN A 191 5.83 15.48 -29.65
CA ASN A 191 6.01 16.86 -30.11
C ASN A 191 7.43 17.34 -29.83
N LYS A 192 7.87 17.28 -28.57
CA LYS A 192 9.24 17.67 -28.19
C LYS A 192 10.25 16.56 -28.47
N GLY A 193 9.85 15.29 -28.47
CA GLY A 193 10.74 14.18 -28.76
C GLY A 193 10.95 13.84 -30.25
N LYS A 194 10.35 14.59 -31.19
CA LYS A 194 10.33 14.31 -32.64
C LYS A 194 11.71 14.06 -33.27
N ASN A 195 12.74 14.72 -32.74
CA ASN A 195 14.11 14.62 -33.27
C ASN A 195 14.87 13.39 -32.73
N PHE A 196 14.34 12.71 -31.72
CA PHE A 196 14.96 11.53 -31.12
C PHE A 196 14.16 10.29 -31.55
N LYS A 197 14.69 9.57 -32.55
CA LYS A 197 14.00 8.41 -33.14
C LYS A 197 14.77 7.12 -32.95
N SER A 198 14.02 6.04 -32.76
CA SER A 198 14.49 4.66 -32.89
C SER A 198 13.58 3.97 -33.90
N ASN A 199 14.14 3.33 -34.93
CA ASN A 199 13.36 2.69 -36.01
C ASN A 199 12.26 3.62 -36.60
N ASN A 200 12.59 4.89 -36.84
CA ASN A 200 11.68 5.95 -37.31
C ASN A 200 10.50 6.30 -36.39
N LYS A 201 10.50 5.83 -35.14
CA LYS A 201 9.49 6.17 -34.12
C LYS A 201 10.07 7.16 -33.13
N SER A 202 9.35 8.26 -32.90
CA SER A 202 9.81 9.35 -32.06
C SER A 202 9.63 9.03 -30.58
N MET A 203 10.52 9.54 -29.75
CA MET A 203 10.45 9.40 -28.30
C MET A 203 9.30 10.21 -27.70
N ILE A 204 8.62 9.67 -26.69
CA ILE A 204 7.60 10.37 -25.92
C ILE A 204 8.25 10.97 -24.68
N LEU A 205 8.15 12.30 -24.56
CA LEU A 205 8.58 13.03 -23.37
C LEU A 205 7.37 13.31 -22.44
N GLU A 206 7.63 13.73 -21.21
CA GLU A 206 6.62 13.97 -20.19
C GLU A 206 5.52 14.90 -20.67
N SER A 207 5.87 16.03 -21.29
CA SER A 207 4.86 16.97 -21.81
C SER A 207 4.13 16.46 -23.05
N ASP A 208 4.69 15.49 -23.78
CA ASP A 208 4.01 14.81 -24.88
C ASP A 208 2.96 13.82 -24.33
N LEU A 209 3.27 13.13 -23.22
CA LEU A 209 2.40 12.12 -22.62
C LEU A 209 1.32 12.71 -21.72
N LEU A 210 1.62 13.76 -20.97
CA LEU A 210 0.65 14.44 -20.10
C LEU A 210 -0.50 15.00 -20.95
N ASN A 211 -1.74 14.75 -20.54
CA ASN A 211 -2.96 15.06 -21.29
C ASN A 211 -3.10 14.33 -22.64
N SER A 212 -2.28 13.31 -22.93
CA SER A 212 -2.50 12.44 -24.08
C SER A 212 -3.86 11.74 -23.97
N GLN A 213 -4.59 11.66 -25.09
CA GLN A 213 -5.93 11.09 -25.14
C GLN A 213 -5.90 9.58 -24.95
N ILE A 214 -6.90 9.05 -24.24
CA ILE A 214 -7.16 7.62 -24.10
C ILE A 214 -8.42 7.30 -24.88
N ILE A 215 -8.34 6.34 -25.80
CA ILE A 215 -9.44 5.93 -26.67
C ILE A 215 -9.85 4.48 -26.43
N GLY A 216 -11.12 4.16 -26.68
CA GLY A 216 -11.62 2.78 -26.57
C GLY A 216 -11.67 2.24 -25.15
N CYS A 217 -11.63 3.11 -24.13
CA CYS A 217 -11.77 2.69 -22.75
C CYS A 217 -13.19 2.18 -22.50
N GLN A 218 -13.30 0.92 -22.07
CA GLN A 218 -14.57 0.26 -21.78
C GLN A 218 -14.99 0.42 -20.32
N ASN A 219 -14.36 1.35 -19.59
CA ASN A 219 -14.71 1.57 -18.21
C ASN A 219 -16.17 1.99 -18.12
N THR A 220 -16.96 1.17 -17.46
CA THR A 220 -18.34 1.47 -17.13
C THR A 220 -18.45 1.48 -15.63
N ILE A 221 -19.23 2.43 -15.13
CA ILE A 221 -19.63 2.45 -13.73
C ILE A 221 -21.14 2.25 -13.78
N LEU A 222 -21.60 1.09 -13.32
CA LEU A 222 -23.02 0.72 -13.29
C LEU A 222 -23.69 0.77 -14.68
N GLY A 223 -22.99 0.26 -15.70
CA GLY A 223 -23.48 0.28 -17.08
C GLY A 223 -23.39 1.65 -17.77
N VAL A 224 -23.07 2.72 -17.04
CA VAL A 224 -22.84 4.05 -17.61
C VAL A 224 -21.39 4.15 -18.08
N PRO A 225 -21.12 4.42 -19.38
CA PRO A 225 -19.77 4.63 -19.88
C PRO A 225 -19.08 5.77 -19.12
N THR A 226 -18.03 5.43 -18.37
CA THR A 226 -17.17 6.40 -17.67
C THR A 226 -15.72 6.18 -18.12
N PRO A 227 -15.42 6.38 -19.42
CA PRO A 227 -14.11 6.10 -19.97
C PRO A 227 -13.03 6.96 -19.29
N CYS A 228 -11.85 6.38 -19.15
CA CYS A 228 -10.62 7.14 -18.99
C CYS A 228 -10.39 7.92 -20.29
N ASN A 229 -10.21 9.23 -20.21
CA ASN A 229 -10.13 10.11 -21.37
C ASN A 229 -8.72 10.62 -21.61
N LEU A 230 -7.93 10.79 -20.55
CA LEU A 230 -6.62 11.44 -20.62
C LEU A 230 -5.63 10.82 -19.63
N VAL A 231 -4.35 10.93 -19.94
CA VAL A 231 -3.27 10.77 -18.95
C VAL A 231 -3.22 12.03 -18.08
N SER A 232 -3.31 11.89 -16.76
CA SER A 232 -3.49 13.03 -15.84
C SER A 232 -2.30 13.21 -14.88
N VAL A 233 -1.66 12.13 -14.46
CA VAL A 233 -0.56 12.19 -13.49
C VAL A 233 0.62 11.36 -13.98
N ILE A 234 1.82 11.95 -13.95
CA ILE A 234 3.10 11.28 -14.20
C ILE A 234 4.01 11.58 -13.00
N LEU A 235 4.26 10.57 -12.17
CA LEU A 235 5.16 10.70 -11.04
C LEU A 235 6.62 10.83 -11.51
N PRO A 236 7.50 11.52 -10.75
CA PRO A 236 8.91 11.69 -11.09
C PRO A 236 9.65 10.37 -11.35
N ASN A 237 9.25 9.29 -10.67
CA ASN A 237 9.86 7.98 -10.84
C ASN A 237 9.62 7.34 -12.22
N ALA A 238 8.67 7.86 -13.03
CA ALA A 238 8.46 7.38 -14.40
C ALA A 238 9.43 8.01 -15.43
N ARG A 239 10.16 9.06 -15.04
CA ARG A 239 10.98 9.92 -15.92
C ARG A 239 12.41 9.41 -15.98
N ALA A 240 13.12 9.59 -17.09
CA ALA A 240 14.58 9.44 -17.12
C ALA A 240 15.29 10.54 -16.33
N LEU A 241 16.54 10.31 -15.93
CA LEU A 241 17.38 11.33 -15.29
C LEU A 241 17.82 12.42 -16.27
N LYS A 242 18.13 12.02 -17.50
CA LYS A 242 18.59 12.93 -18.55
C LYS A 242 17.41 13.54 -19.28
N LYS A 243 17.42 14.88 -19.41
CA LYS A 243 16.47 15.62 -20.23
C LYS A 243 16.84 15.57 -21.72
N TYR A 244 15.81 15.61 -22.55
CA TYR A 244 15.89 15.71 -24.00
C TYR A 244 14.97 16.88 -24.39
N ASN A 245 15.49 17.90 -25.07
CA ASN A 245 14.75 19.15 -25.34
C ASN A 245 14.08 19.76 -24.09
N ASP A 246 14.86 19.87 -23.00
CA ASP A 246 14.45 20.41 -21.70
C ASP A 246 13.29 19.68 -21.01
N ASP A 247 12.95 18.48 -21.48
CA ASP A 247 11.87 17.66 -20.97
C ASP A 247 12.31 16.21 -20.74
N TYR A 248 11.53 15.44 -19.98
CA TYR A 248 11.95 14.12 -19.52
C TYR A 248 11.37 12.98 -20.36
N PRO A 249 12.19 12.07 -20.91
CA PRO A 249 11.71 10.82 -21.47
C PRO A 249 10.97 9.99 -20.42
N ILE A 250 9.90 9.29 -20.82
CA ILE A 250 9.17 8.38 -19.93
C ILE A 250 9.64 6.94 -20.15
N MET A 251 9.99 6.23 -19.08
CA MET A 251 10.53 4.87 -19.13
C MET A 251 9.39 3.83 -19.18
N GLN A 252 9.47 2.89 -20.13
CA GLN A 252 8.42 1.89 -20.36
C GLN A 252 8.13 1.03 -19.12
N ASP A 253 9.18 0.54 -18.46
CA ASP A 253 9.07 -0.37 -17.31
C ASP A 253 8.58 0.32 -16.04
N LEU A 254 8.59 1.66 -16.02
CA LEU A 254 8.18 2.46 -14.87
C LEU A 254 6.79 3.07 -15.06
N VAL A 255 6.08 2.78 -16.15
CA VAL A 255 4.71 3.27 -16.37
C VAL A 255 3.75 2.72 -15.30
N SER A 256 3.83 1.42 -15.04
CA SER A 256 2.98 0.73 -14.07
C SER A 256 3.21 1.27 -12.66
N GLY A 257 2.17 1.85 -12.07
CA GLY A 257 2.20 2.40 -10.72
C GLY A 257 2.77 3.82 -10.59
N ASN A 258 3.27 4.43 -11.67
CA ASN A 258 3.76 5.82 -11.66
C ASN A 258 3.03 6.75 -12.62
N ILE A 259 2.18 6.22 -13.52
CA ILE A 259 1.40 7.02 -14.47
C ILE A 259 -0.07 6.66 -14.36
N PHE A 260 -0.94 7.67 -14.28
CA PHE A 260 -2.36 7.50 -14.00
C PHE A 260 -3.27 8.25 -14.97
N THR A 261 -4.46 7.69 -15.16
CA THR A 261 -5.55 8.29 -15.95
C THR A 261 -6.20 9.46 -15.20
N ASP A 262 -7.03 10.24 -15.90
CA ASP A 262 -7.94 11.25 -15.32
C ASP A 262 -8.94 10.68 -14.30
N LYS A 263 -9.10 9.35 -14.26
CA LYS A 263 -9.95 8.63 -13.29
C LYS A 263 -9.15 7.94 -12.18
N GLY A 264 -7.83 8.16 -12.12
CA GLY A 264 -6.97 7.65 -11.06
C GLY A 264 -6.53 6.19 -11.20
N PHE A 265 -6.74 5.57 -12.37
CA PHE A 265 -6.29 4.20 -12.62
C PHE A 265 -4.86 4.18 -13.15
N PRO A 266 -4.01 3.25 -12.69
CA PRO A 266 -2.65 3.13 -13.19
C PRO A 266 -2.66 2.64 -14.64
N LEU A 267 -1.80 3.25 -15.47
CA LEU A 267 -1.56 2.78 -16.83
C LEU A 267 -0.53 1.66 -16.83
N ILE A 268 -0.63 0.80 -17.83
CA ILE A 268 0.28 -0.32 -18.05
C ILE A 268 0.85 -0.14 -19.45
N ALA A 269 2.18 -0.11 -19.56
CA ALA A 269 2.85 -0.17 -20.84
C ALA A 269 3.20 -1.62 -21.18
N THR A 270 3.06 -1.99 -22.45
CA THR A 270 3.67 -3.21 -22.97
C THR A 270 5.10 -2.89 -23.40
N PRO A 271 6.12 -3.42 -22.71
CA PRO A 271 7.50 -3.14 -23.05
C PRO A 271 7.85 -3.65 -24.45
N LYS A 272 8.60 -2.84 -25.19
CA LYS A 272 9.14 -3.14 -26.51
C LYS A 272 10.60 -2.68 -26.57
N PRO A 273 11.51 -3.52 -27.09
CA PRO A 273 12.89 -3.13 -27.31
C PRO A 273 12.98 -1.92 -28.24
N ASN A 274 13.90 -1.01 -27.96
CA ASN A 274 14.29 0.05 -28.88
C ASN A 274 15.79 0.36 -28.76
N THR A 275 16.32 1.24 -29.61
CA THR A 275 17.76 1.54 -29.65
C THR A 275 18.21 2.50 -28.55
N PHE A 276 17.29 3.10 -27.80
CA PHE A 276 17.61 4.00 -26.71
C PHE A 276 17.90 3.22 -25.43
N LYS A 277 18.94 3.67 -24.73
CA LYS A 277 19.36 3.15 -23.44
C LYS A 277 19.60 4.36 -22.55
N ILE A 278 18.61 4.71 -21.72
CA ILE A 278 18.60 5.96 -20.95
C ILE A 278 18.61 5.63 -19.46
N ASN A 279 19.44 6.36 -18.71
CA ASN A 279 19.57 6.20 -17.27
C ASN A 279 18.29 6.67 -16.56
N SER A 280 17.76 5.82 -15.68
CA SER A 280 16.53 6.06 -14.92
C SER A 280 16.81 6.39 -13.45
N PRO A 281 15.99 7.23 -12.78
CA PRO A 281 16.13 7.53 -11.36
C PRO A 281 15.97 6.28 -10.52
N LYS A 282 16.72 6.25 -9.41
CA LYS A 282 16.54 5.27 -8.33
C LYS A 282 15.15 5.51 -7.69
N PRO A 283 14.38 4.47 -7.33
CA PRO A 283 13.20 4.65 -6.49
C PRO A 283 13.63 5.38 -5.21
N THR A 284 13.13 6.60 -5.01
CA THR A 284 13.46 7.44 -3.85
C THR A 284 12.54 7.09 -2.69
N LEU A 285 13.14 6.63 -1.60
CA LEU A 285 12.51 6.52 -0.29
C LEU A 285 13.12 7.61 0.62
N ASP A 286 13.02 8.88 0.22
CA ASP A 286 13.55 9.99 1.04
C ASP A 286 12.53 10.39 2.11
N SER A 287 12.88 10.14 3.38
CA SER A 287 12.09 10.34 4.60
C SER A 287 12.04 11.79 5.12
N LYS A 288 12.53 12.78 4.36
CA LYS A 288 12.56 14.19 4.81
C LYS A 288 11.38 15.02 4.34
N GLN A 289 10.15 14.54 4.55
CA GLN A 289 8.99 15.44 4.63
C GLN A 289 8.76 15.79 6.11
N ASN A 290 8.89 17.09 6.45
CA ASN A 290 8.74 17.69 7.79
C ASN A 290 7.60 17.06 8.62
N LEU A 291 7.89 16.47 9.79
CA LEU A 291 6.90 15.87 10.69
C LEU A 291 5.88 16.89 11.23
N ASP A 292 6.31 18.14 11.42
CA ASP A 292 5.44 19.26 11.80
C ASP A 292 4.38 19.57 10.73
N SER A 293 4.67 19.26 9.46
CA SER A 293 3.71 19.41 8.36
C SER A 293 2.66 18.29 8.33
N ILE A 294 2.99 17.10 8.86
CA ILE A 294 2.07 15.95 8.92
C ILE A 294 1.09 16.10 10.08
N GLU A 295 1.52 16.57 11.27
CA GLU A 295 0.61 16.79 12.40
C GLU A 295 -0.44 17.86 12.12
N SER A 296 -0.08 18.92 11.39
CA SER A 296 -1.02 19.94 10.89
C SER A 296 -2.06 19.41 9.87
N SER A 297 -1.87 18.20 9.35
CA SER A 297 -2.72 17.57 8.32
C SER A 297 -3.59 16.41 8.83
N ILE A 298 -3.47 16.02 10.11
CA ILE A 298 -4.31 14.99 10.72
C ILE A 298 -5.66 15.62 11.06
N ASN A 299 -6.69 15.26 10.29
CA ASN A 299 -8.05 15.68 10.55
C ASN A 299 -8.66 14.80 11.66
N LEU A 300 -8.75 15.35 12.88
CA LEU A 300 -9.42 14.72 14.02
C LEU A 300 -10.89 15.14 14.14
N THR A 301 -11.44 15.81 13.12
CA THR A 301 -12.84 16.23 13.13
C THR A 301 -13.73 15.02 13.24
N LYS A 302 -14.69 15.10 14.15
CA LYS A 302 -15.70 14.07 14.35
C LYS A 302 -16.41 13.76 13.02
N PRO A 303 -16.40 12.51 12.55
CA PRO A 303 -16.96 12.20 11.24
C PRO A 303 -18.47 12.35 11.23
N GLN A 304 -18.98 12.86 10.12
CA GLN A 304 -20.40 13.09 9.90
C GLN A 304 -20.78 12.62 8.49
N LEU A 305 -21.87 11.88 8.39
CA LEU A 305 -22.49 11.49 7.14
C LEU A 305 -23.51 12.55 6.73
N GLU A 306 -23.21 13.28 5.66
CA GLU A 306 -24.15 14.22 5.06
C GLU A 306 -24.94 13.55 3.94
N ILE A 307 -26.25 13.47 4.11
CA ILE A 307 -27.17 12.97 3.09
C ILE A 307 -27.80 14.18 2.42
N ILE A 308 -27.42 14.43 1.17
CA ILE A 308 -27.98 15.53 0.37
C ILE A 308 -29.20 15.00 -0.39
N THR A 309 -30.34 15.63 -0.18
CA THR A 309 -31.60 15.26 -0.81
C THR A 309 -32.19 16.43 -1.61
N PRO A 310 -32.78 16.17 -2.80
CA PRO A 310 -33.50 17.20 -3.54
C PRO A 310 -34.80 17.63 -2.82
N PHE A 311 -35.23 16.90 -1.79
CA PHE A 311 -36.43 17.19 -1.01
C PHE A 311 -36.14 18.10 0.21
N TYR A 312 -35.30 19.12 0.04
CA TYR A 312 -34.90 20.08 1.07
C TYR A 312 -36.08 20.87 1.69
N ALA A 313 -37.25 20.85 1.03
CA ALA A 313 -38.48 21.47 1.51
C ALA A 313 -39.28 20.61 2.51
N LEU A 314 -38.87 19.34 2.72
CA LEU A 314 -39.49 18.50 3.75
C LEU A 314 -38.90 18.84 5.12
N ASP A 315 -39.77 19.00 6.10
CA ASP A 315 -39.35 19.25 7.48
C ASP A 315 -38.84 17.97 8.16
N GLU A 316 -39.35 16.80 7.75
CA GLU A 316 -39.04 15.52 8.37
C GLU A 316 -38.79 14.39 7.35
N TYR A 317 -37.97 13.42 7.75
CA TYR A 317 -37.71 12.18 7.03
C TYR A 317 -37.76 10.99 7.99
N TYR A 318 -38.08 9.81 7.46
CA TYR A 318 -38.07 8.59 8.27
C TYR A 318 -36.73 7.88 8.11
N LEU A 319 -36.03 7.64 9.22
CA LEU A 319 -34.70 7.05 9.25
C LEU A 319 -34.75 5.72 10.00
N THR A 320 -34.02 4.72 9.49
CA THR A 320 -33.86 3.39 10.09
C THR A 320 -32.35 3.10 10.18
N PRO A 321 -31.79 2.80 11.37
CA PRO A 321 -30.38 2.42 11.53
C PRO A 321 -30.11 0.94 11.13
N SER A 322 -30.78 0.50 10.07
CA SER A 322 -30.69 -0.82 9.47
C SER A 322 -31.22 -0.76 8.03
N TYR A 323 -31.40 -1.91 7.40
CA TYR A 323 -32.13 -2.01 6.13
C TYR A 323 -33.63 -1.69 6.34
N TYR A 324 -34.28 -1.18 5.30
CA TYR A 324 -35.62 -0.59 5.41
C TYR A 324 -36.68 -1.55 5.98
N GLU A 325 -36.62 -2.82 5.58
CA GLU A 325 -37.56 -3.86 6.01
C GLU A 325 -37.42 -4.21 7.51
N ASN A 326 -36.31 -3.84 8.15
CA ASN A 326 -36.07 -3.99 9.58
C ASN A 326 -36.32 -2.69 10.35
N ARG A 327 -37.49 -2.09 10.11
CA ARG A 327 -37.89 -0.80 10.69
C ARG A 327 -38.25 -0.84 12.18
N ASP A 328 -38.48 -2.02 12.75
CA ASP A 328 -38.83 -2.19 14.17
C ASP A 328 -37.61 -2.14 15.13
N ILE A 329 -36.48 -1.62 14.66
CA ILE A 329 -35.27 -1.43 15.46
C ILE A 329 -35.30 -0.11 16.26
N ASN A 330 -34.59 -0.08 17.39
CA ASN A 330 -34.40 1.14 18.18
C ASN A 330 -33.81 2.27 17.32
N GLN A 331 -34.24 3.51 17.59
CA GLN A 331 -33.89 4.73 16.83
C GLN A 331 -34.46 4.81 15.40
N SER A 332 -35.35 3.89 14.99
CA SER A 332 -36.19 4.12 13.81
C SER A 332 -37.28 5.16 14.09
N GLY A 333 -37.46 6.12 13.20
CA GLY A 333 -38.49 7.16 13.39
C GLY A 333 -38.38 8.35 12.45
N PHE A 334 -39.28 9.32 12.65
CA PHE A 334 -39.22 10.60 11.95
C PHE A 334 -38.23 11.54 12.64
N TYR A 335 -37.40 12.19 11.82
CA TYR A 335 -36.40 13.16 12.26
C TYR A 335 -36.46 14.42 11.42
N ASN A 336 -36.12 15.55 12.04
CA ASN A 336 -36.13 16.85 11.37
C ASN A 336 -34.94 16.99 10.43
N THR A 337 -35.14 17.63 9.29
CA THR A 337 -34.07 18.07 8.39
C THR A 337 -33.13 19.07 9.10
N PHE A 338 -31.87 19.11 8.66
CA PHE A 338 -30.80 19.95 9.21
C PHE A 338 -30.38 19.70 10.67
N LYS A 339 -31.02 18.76 11.39
CA LYS A 339 -30.56 18.33 12.71
C LYS A 339 -29.53 17.21 12.61
N GLN A 340 -28.53 17.26 13.49
CA GLN A 340 -27.58 16.16 13.68
C GLN A 340 -28.22 15.07 14.53
N ILE A 341 -28.09 13.82 14.08
CA ILE A 341 -28.63 12.65 14.78
C ILE A 341 -27.49 11.64 14.89
N ASP A 342 -27.27 11.13 16.10
CA ASP A 342 -26.30 10.07 16.35
C ASP A 342 -27.05 8.73 16.37
N LEU A 343 -26.71 7.84 15.45
CA LEU A 343 -27.36 6.54 15.27
C LEU A 343 -26.41 5.40 15.64
N ASP A 344 -26.90 4.46 16.43
CA ASP A 344 -26.21 3.21 16.73
C ASP A 344 -26.32 2.25 15.54
N LEU A 345 -25.18 1.86 14.98
CA LEU A 345 -25.14 0.97 13.83
C LEU A 345 -25.42 -0.48 14.22
N ASN A 346 -26.39 -1.09 13.55
CA ASN A 346 -26.57 -2.54 13.61
C ASN A 346 -25.58 -3.24 12.67
N ILE A 347 -24.46 -3.69 13.23
CA ILE A 347 -23.33 -4.27 12.49
C ILE A 347 -23.58 -5.75 12.21
N ASP A 348 -23.32 -6.18 10.97
CA ASP A 348 -23.34 -7.59 10.55
C ASP A 348 -24.66 -8.34 10.89
N SER A 349 -25.80 -7.64 10.92
CA SER A 349 -27.11 -8.25 11.17
C SER A 349 -27.58 -9.11 9.98
N ASN A 350 -28.37 -10.15 10.25
CA ASN A 350 -29.01 -10.95 9.20
C ASN A 350 -29.81 -10.05 8.24
N THR A 351 -29.59 -10.21 6.94
CA THR A 351 -30.28 -9.42 5.90
C THR A 351 -31.07 -10.32 4.95
N THR A 352 -31.82 -9.69 4.04
CA THR A 352 -32.56 -10.38 2.99
C THR A 352 -31.64 -11.06 1.98
N LYS A 353 -32.17 -11.97 1.16
CA LYS A 353 -31.38 -12.67 0.14
C LYS A 353 -30.75 -11.69 -0.86
N SER A 354 -31.54 -10.72 -1.33
CA SER A 354 -31.11 -9.69 -2.28
C SER A 354 -29.96 -8.82 -1.73
N LEU A 355 -30.00 -8.46 -0.45
CA LEU A 355 -28.92 -7.74 0.23
C LEU A 355 -27.66 -8.58 0.41
N ASN A 356 -27.80 -9.84 0.82
CA ASN A 356 -26.65 -10.71 1.06
C ASN A 356 -25.80 -10.89 -0.21
N GLU A 357 -26.42 -11.03 -1.39
CA GLU A 357 -25.69 -11.12 -2.66
C GLU A 357 -24.84 -9.86 -2.93
N ILE A 358 -25.39 -8.67 -2.65
CA ILE A 358 -24.67 -7.40 -2.78
C ILE A 358 -23.51 -7.36 -1.76
N ILE A 359 -23.76 -7.74 -0.52
CA ILE A 359 -22.77 -7.75 0.56
C ILE A 359 -21.61 -8.72 0.26
N GLU A 360 -21.87 -9.93 -0.22
CA GLU A 360 -20.81 -10.88 -0.61
C GLU A 360 -19.94 -10.30 -1.73
N SER A 361 -20.53 -9.64 -2.73
CA SER A 361 -19.78 -9.00 -3.82
C SER A 361 -18.87 -7.85 -3.33
N ILE A 362 -19.23 -7.20 -2.23
CA ILE A 362 -18.37 -6.22 -1.56
C ILE A 362 -17.18 -6.93 -0.91
N TYR A 363 -17.43 -8.07 -0.28
CA TYR A 363 -16.42 -8.84 0.45
C TYR A 363 -15.40 -9.56 -0.43
N ASP A 364 -15.68 -9.76 -1.72
CA ASP A 364 -14.68 -10.13 -2.73
C ASP A 364 -13.55 -9.11 -2.85
N ILE A 365 -13.81 -7.85 -2.47
CA ILE A 365 -12.87 -6.72 -2.59
C ILE A 365 -12.40 -6.27 -1.20
N TYR A 366 -13.30 -6.27 -0.21
CA TYR A 366 -13.06 -5.78 1.13
C TYR A 366 -13.06 -6.92 2.15
N ASP A 367 -12.02 -7.75 2.17
CA ASP A 367 -11.90 -8.95 3.01
C ASP A 367 -12.55 -8.81 4.42
N LYS A 368 -13.52 -9.70 4.71
CA LYS A 368 -14.29 -9.81 5.97
C LYS A 368 -13.42 -9.85 7.22
N LYS A 369 -12.15 -10.25 7.11
CA LYS A 369 -11.19 -10.22 8.21
C LYS A 369 -10.89 -8.79 8.68
N TYR A 370 -10.82 -7.84 7.76
CA TYR A 370 -10.40 -6.45 8.02
C TYR A 370 -11.55 -5.45 7.96
N PHE A 371 -12.67 -5.81 7.32
CA PHE A 371 -13.83 -4.95 7.15
C PHE A 371 -15.09 -5.58 7.75
N LYS A 372 -15.94 -4.73 8.30
CA LYS A 372 -17.30 -5.01 8.73
C LYS A 372 -18.26 -4.13 7.95
N HIS A 373 -19.56 -4.39 8.03
CA HIS A 373 -20.55 -3.56 7.38
C HIS A 373 -21.73 -3.22 8.28
N ALA A 374 -22.37 -2.10 7.98
CA ALA A 374 -23.65 -1.70 8.55
C ALA A 374 -24.53 -1.11 7.45
N ILE A 375 -25.83 -1.01 7.71
CA ILE A 375 -26.80 -0.48 6.75
C ILE A 375 -27.58 0.63 7.44
N ILE A 376 -27.79 1.75 6.74
CA ILE A 376 -28.72 2.80 7.14
C ILE A 376 -29.72 3.00 6.00
N SER A 377 -31.00 3.09 6.33
CA SER A 377 -32.05 3.39 5.35
C SER A 377 -32.75 4.69 5.70
N ILE A 378 -33.02 5.50 4.70
CA ILE A 378 -33.77 6.73 4.82
C ILE A 378 -34.92 6.73 3.81
N ARG A 379 -36.12 6.96 4.30
CA ARG A 379 -37.30 7.19 3.48
C ARG A 379 -37.60 8.68 3.45
N ILE A 380 -37.59 9.23 2.24
CA ILE A 380 -37.87 10.63 1.97
C ILE A 380 -39.05 10.68 1.00
N ALA A 381 -40.19 11.21 1.47
CA ALA A 381 -41.47 11.11 0.78
C ALA A 381 -41.80 9.65 0.37
N TYR A 382 -41.76 9.37 -0.94
CA TYR A 382 -42.06 8.06 -1.52
C TYR A 382 -40.82 7.26 -1.91
N SER A 383 -39.62 7.84 -1.75
CA SER A 383 -38.35 7.24 -2.14
C SER A 383 -37.62 6.68 -0.92
N ILE A 384 -36.95 5.55 -1.12
CA ILE A 384 -36.11 4.92 -0.10
C ILE A 384 -34.69 4.88 -0.61
N TYR A 385 -33.80 5.45 0.19
CA TYR A 385 -32.37 5.39 -0.03
C TYR A 385 -31.75 4.51 1.04
N GLU A 386 -30.83 3.66 0.63
CA GLU A 386 -30.11 2.74 1.51
C GLU A 386 -28.62 2.97 1.37
N TYR A 387 -27.89 2.93 2.48
CA TYR A 387 -26.46 3.16 2.53
C TYR A 387 -25.79 1.97 3.19
N ILE A 388 -25.05 1.18 2.40
CA ILE A 388 -24.16 0.15 2.92
C ILE A 388 -22.84 0.82 3.31
N LEU A 389 -22.55 0.81 4.60
CA LEU A 389 -21.35 1.36 5.19
C LEU A 389 -20.31 0.24 5.32
N VAL A 390 -19.31 0.23 4.45
CA VAL A 390 -18.16 -0.68 4.53
C VAL A 390 -17.11 -0.04 5.41
N MET A 391 -16.70 -0.70 6.50
CA MET A 391 -15.96 -0.04 7.57
C MET A 391 -14.74 -0.87 7.96
N PRO A 392 -13.52 -0.30 7.99
CA PRO A 392 -12.38 -0.96 8.58
C PRO A 392 -12.66 -1.30 10.06
N LYS A 393 -12.28 -2.49 10.53
CA LYS A 393 -12.51 -2.90 11.92
C LYS A 393 -11.63 -2.17 12.94
N TYR A 394 -10.54 -1.53 12.50
CA TYR A 394 -9.50 -1.01 13.39
C TYR A 394 -9.16 0.45 13.10
N ILE A 395 -9.08 1.26 14.17
CA ILE A 395 -8.44 2.57 14.13
C ILE A 395 -6.93 2.34 14.38
N PRO A 396 -6.03 2.97 13.62
CA PRO A 396 -4.60 2.92 13.93
C PRO A 396 -4.32 3.50 15.32
N LYS A 397 -3.54 2.78 16.15
CA LYS A 397 -3.28 3.14 17.56
C LYS A 397 -2.79 4.58 17.78
N PHE A 398 -1.97 5.11 16.85
CA PHE A 398 -1.44 6.48 16.93
C PHE A 398 -2.49 7.58 16.68
N ILE A 399 -3.60 7.22 16.05
CA ILE A 399 -4.76 8.09 15.85
C ILE A 399 -5.74 7.93 17.00
N GLU A 400 -5.96 6.70 17.45
CA GLU A 400 -6.84 6.37 18.57
C GLU A 400 -6.47 7.16 19.85
N SER A 401 -5.17 7.35 20.11
CA SER A 401 -4.68 8.16 21.25
C SER A 401 -4.86 9.67 21.08
N LYS A 402 -5.20 10.14 19.87
CA LYS A 402 -5.42 11.56 19.55
C LYS A 402 -6.91 11.92 19.46
N ILE A 403 -7.81 10.94 19.40
CA ILE A 403 -9.27 11.15 19.40
C ILE A 403 -9.75 11.25 20.84
N ASP A 404 -10.68 12.18 21.10
CA ASP A 404 -11.32 12.29 22.42
C ASP A 404 -12.05 10.98 22.75
N SER A 405 -11.91 10.48 23.99
CA SER A 405 -12.54 9.23 24.43
C SER A 405 -14.04 9.17 24.18
N LYS A 406 -14.72 10.32 24.20
CA LYS A 406 -16.16 10.42 23.93
C LYS A 406 -16.53 10.30 22.44
N ASP A 407 -15.56 10.52 21.55
CA ASP A 407 -15.75 10.52 20.10
C ASP A 407 -15.22 9.23 19.44
N LEU A 408 -14.61 8.33 20.21
CA LEU A 408 -14.06 7.06 19.72
C LEU A 408 -15.13 6.17 19.05
N GLU A 409 -16.38 6.23 19.51
CA GLU A 409 -17.49 5.46 18.96
C GLU A 409 -17.89 5.87 17.54
N TYR A 410 -17.52 7.08 17.10
CA TYR A 410 -17.75 7.59 15.74
C TYR A 410 -16.70 7.11 14.75
N GLY A 411 -15.59 6.54 15.26
CA GLY A 411 -14.49 6.07 14.45
C GLY A 411 -13.58 7.19 13.92
N TYR A 412 -12.70 6.83 12.98
CA TYR A 412 -11.75 7.77 12.38
C TYR A 412 -11.75 7.73 10.86
N GLY A 413 -11.76 8.91 10.24
CA GLY A 413 -11.70 9.08 8.79
C GLY A 413 -12.92 9.84 8.28
N ASP A 414 -13.16 9.78 6.98
CA ASP A 414 -14.26 10.45 6.32
C ASP A 414 -15.20 9.40 5.73
N PHE A 415 -16.48 9.73 5.56
CA PHE A 415 -17.35 8.97 4.68
C PHE A 415 -16.95 9.22 3.23
N ILE A 416 -16.69 8.16 2.47
CA ILE A 416 -16.28 8.24 1.07
C ILE A 416 -17.29 7.46 0.24
N ASP A 417 -17.97 8.15 -0.68
CA ASP A 417 -18.82 7.50 -1.67
C ASP A 417 -17.95 6.65 -2.60
N LEU A 418 -18.16 5.33 -2.59
CA LEU A 418 -17.43 4.38 -3.44
C LEU A 418 -17.96 4.39 -4.89
N LYS A 419 -18.97 5.20 -5.17
CA LYS A 419 -19.64 5.34 -6.47
C LYS A 419 -20.16 4.00 -6.99
N ARG A 420 -20.72 3.22 -6.05
CA ARG A 420 -21.34 1.92 -6.30
C ARG A 420 -22.77 1.97 -5.81
N ASP A 421 -23.60 2.60 -6.62
CA ASP A 421 -25.04 2.65 -6.40
C ASP A 421 -25.65 1.32 -6.85
N TYR A 422 -26.71 0.87 -6.18
CA TYR A 422 -27.44 -0.33 -6.55
C TYR A 422 -28.94 -0.07 -6.49
N ILE A 423 -29.72 -0.94 -7.12
CA ILE A 423 -31.17 -0.95 -6.96
C ILE A 423 -31.53 -2.37 -6.55
N ARG A 424 -32.36 -2.50 -5.52
CA ARG A 424 -32.95 -3.78 -5.13
C ARG A 424 -34.44 -3.63 -4.92
N GLU A 425 -35.16 -4.70 -5.19
CA GLU A 425 -36.57 -4.80 -4.85
C GLU A 425 -36.71 -5.06 -3.34
N CYS A 426 -37.70 -4.42 -2.73
CA CYS A 426 -38.11 -4.69 -1.37
C CYS A 426 -38.82 -6.05 -1.34
N ASP A 427 -38.37 -6.98 -0.49
CA ASP A 427 -38.96 -8.33 -0.39
C ASP A 427 -40.31 -8.34 0.37
N ASP A 428 -40.90 -7.17 0.61
CA ASP A 428 -42.18 -6.99 1.31
C ASP A 428 -43.34 -7.31 0.35
N LYS A 429 -44.15 -8.33 0.71
CA LYS A 429 -45.10 -9.00 -0.20
C LYS A 429 -46.29 -8.15 -0.62
N GLU A 430 -46.48 -6.97 -0.02
CA GLU A 430 -47.64 -6.11 -0.25
C GLU A 430 -47.37 -4.96 -1.21
N ILE A 431 -46.11 -4.57 -1.45
CA ILE A 431 -45.78 -3.37 -2.24
C ILE A 431 -44.48 -3.60 -3.04
N ASN A 432 -44.58 -3.51 -4.38
CA ASN A 432 -43.41 -3.46 -5.26
C ASN A 432 -42.70 -2.11 -5.09
N LEU A 433 -41.72 -2.05 -4.19
CA LEU A 433 -41.01 -0.84 -3.86
C LEU A 433 -39.52 -1.00 -4.17
N ASN A 434 -38.98 -0.09 -4.99
CA ASN A 434 -37.57 -0.10 -5.37
C ASN A 434 -36.76 0.73 -4.37
N ILE A 435 -35.70 0.13 -3.85
CA ILE A 435 -34.76 0.77 -2.93
C ILE A 435 -33.52 1.17 -3.71
N GLN A 436 -33.15 2.46 -3.62
CA GLN A 436 -31.94 3.00 -4.22
C GLN A 436 -30.80 2.94 -3.21
N GLY A 437 -29.82 2.11 -3.48
CA GLY A 437 -28.69 1.87 -2.60
C GLY A 437 -27.45 2.64 -3.00
N LYS A 438 -26.62 2.98 -2.02
CA LYS A 438 -25.25 3.48 -2.18
C LYS A 438 -24.31 2.71 -1.27
N ILE A 439 -23.08 2.50 -1.73
CA ILE A 439 -22.03 1.89 -0.89
C ILE A 439 -21.00 2.96 -0.55
N LEU A 440 -20.78 3.16 0.76
CA LEU A 440 -19.83 4.12 1.29
C LEU A 440 -18.71 3.38 2.02
N LEU A 441 -17.48 3.88 1.93
CA LEU A 441 -16.46 3.59 2.93
C LEU A 441 -16.72 4.50 4.13
N ALA A 442 -16.94 3.90 5.29
CA ALA A 442 -17.20 4.64 6.53
C ALA A 442 -15.94 4.73 7.40
N PRO A 443 -15.93 5.64 8.40
CA PRO A 443 -14.84 5.78 9.35
C PRO A 443 -14.46 4.46 10.02
N SER A 444 -13.15 4.28 10.23
CA SER A 444 -12.59 3.10 10.87
C SER A 444 -13.19 2.89 12.25
N ASN A 445 -13.64 1.65 12.51
CA ASN A 445 -14.26 1.20 13.75
C ASN A 445 -15.47 2.01 14.22
N ALA A 446 -16.16 2.72 13.32
CA ALA A 446 -17.42 3.36 13.68
C ALA A 446 -18.41 2.33 14.31
N ARG A 447 -19.14 2.80 15.31
CA ARG A 447 -20.26 2.14 15.97
C ARG A 447 -21.47 3.06 16.03
N VAL A 448 -21.21 4.37 16.13
CA VAL A 448 -22.19 5.43 15.99
C VAL A 448 -21.91 6.19 14.70
N VAL A 449 -22.97 6.59 13.99
CA VAL A 449 -22.86 7.49 12.84
C VAL A 449 -23.66 8.74 13.11
N ARG A 450 -22.99 9.89 13.02
CA ARG A 450 -23.65 11.19 13.00
C ARG A 450 -24.19 11.47 11.62
N VAL A 451 -25.50 11.49 11.47
CA VAL A 451 -26.19 11.77 10.20
C VAL A 451 -26.73 13.20 10.22
N VAL A 452 -26.56 13.90 9.10
CA VAL A 452 -27.26 15.15 8.80
C VAL A 452 -27.89 15.04 7.42
N VAL A 453 -29.20 15.20 7.35
CA VAL A 453 -29.92 15.27 6.09
C VAL A 453 -30.15 16.73 5.72
N LYS A 454 -29.76 17.09 4.50
CA LYS A 454 -29.81 18.46 3.97
C LYS A 454 -30.56 18.55 2.66
#